data_AF-X1RGJ9-F1
#
_entry.id   AF-X1RGJ9-F1
#
_cell.length_a   1.000
_cell.length_b   1.000
_cell.length_c   1.000
_cell.angle_alpha   90.00
_cell.angle_beta   90.00
_cell.angle_gamma   90.00
#
_symmetry.space_group_name_H-M   'P 1'
#
loop_
_entity.id
_entity.type
_entity.pdbx_description
1 polymer ?
#
loop_
_entity_poly.entity_id
_entity_poly.type
_entity_poly.pdbx_seq_one_letter_code
_entity_poly.pdbx_strand_id
1 'polypeptide(L)' 'MVLEVREESKSTIYVPDIAKIRRIKKISPTEKVFRIVLDDEEKQNNFRFKPGQFIELTIFGLGEA' A
#
# COMPACT_ATOMS: atom_id res chain seq x y z
N MET A 1 24.59 23.35 -17.73
CA MET A 1 23.17 23.62 -17.45
C MET A 1 22.66 22.42 -16.66
N VAL A 2 22.59 22.55 -15.34
CA VAL A 2 22.13 21.47 -14.45
C VAL A 2 20.61 21.50 -14.51
N LEU A 3 20.00 20.40 -14.96
CA LEU A 3 18.55 20.25 -14.91
C LEU A 3 18.17 20.02 -13.45
N GLU A 4 17.71 21.07 -12.78
CA GLU A 4 16.93 20.93 -11.56
C GLU A 4 15.62 20.25 -11.92
N VAL A 5 15.56 18.93 -11.71
CA VAL A 5 14.29 18.20 -11.73
C VAL A 5 13.52 18.67 -10.51
N ARG A 6 12.55 19.56 -10.73
CA ARG A 6 11.52 19.86 -9.74
C ARG A 6 10.68 18.60 -9.61
N GLU A 7 10.66 18.03 -8.41
CA GLU A 7 9.87 16.85 -8.08
C GLU A 7 8.38 17.25 -8.08
N GLU A 8 7.76 17.24 -9.27
CA GLU A 8 6.31 17.31 -9.37
C GLU A 8 5.74 16.05 -8.72
N SER A 9 5.03 16.22 -7.61
CA SER A 9 4.29 15.16 -6.90
C SER A 9 3.12 14.68 -7.77
N LYS A 10 3.43 13.93 -8.83
CA LYS A 10 2.43 13.29 -9.68
C LYS A 10 1.91 12.07 -8.93
N SER A 11 0.77 12.24 -8.24
CA SER A 11 0.02 11.15 -7.62
C SER A 11 -0.60 10.26 -8.70
N THR A 12 0.23 9.42 -9.32
CA THR A 12 -0.23 8.38 -10.23
C THR A 12 -0.60 7.13 -9.44
N ILE A 13 -1.56 6.34 -9.93
CA ILE A 13 -1.95 5.07 -9.32
C ILE A 13 -0.81 4.04 -9.27
N TYR A 14 0.28 4.30 -10.00
CA TYR A 14 1.46 3.43 -10.06
C TYR A 14 2.50 3.74 -8.98
N VAL A 15 2.34 4.82 -8.23
CA VAL A 15 3.19 5.09 -7.06
C VAL A 15 2.48 4.50 -5.83
N PRO A 16 3.04 3.46 -5.20
CA PRO A 16 2.39 2.83 -4.05
C PRO A 16 2.41 3.75 -2.83
N ASP A 17 1.33 3.71 -2.07
CA ASP A 17 1.26 4.35 -0.75
C ASP A 17 1.84 3.44 0.33
N ILE A 18 2.54 4.03 1.29
CA ILE A 18 3.05 3.28 2.46
C ILE A 18 1.89 2.91 3.37
N ALA A 19 1.90 1.66 3.84
CA ALA A 19 0.88 1.11 4.72
C ALA A 19 1.49 0.25 5.83
N LYS A 20 0.78 0.14 6.96
CA LYS A 20 1.17 -0.68 8.12
C LYS A 20 0.18 -1.81 8.38
N ILE A 21 0.71 -2.98 8.69
CA ILE A 21 -0.07 -4.10 9.24
C ILE A 21 -0.40 -3.78 10.70
N ARG A 22 -1.66 -3.49 11.00
CA ARG A 22 -2.14 -3.20 12.36
C ARG A 22 -2.60 -4.43 13.13
N ARG A 23 -2.99 -5.48 12.41
CA ARG A 23 -3.42 -6.74 13.03
C ARG A 23 -3.17 -7.91 12.10
N ILE A 24 -2.78 -9.03 12.68
CA ILE A 24 -2.71 -10.33 12.03
C ILE A 24 -3.63 -11.27 12.82
N LYS A 25 -4.55 -11.95 12.14
CA LYS A 25 -5.43 -12.96 12.74
C LYS A 25 -5.31 -14.26 11.96
N LYS A 26 -4.86 -15.34 12.62
CA LYS A 26 -4.92 -16.68 12.05
C LYS A 26 -6.38 -17.15 12.05
N ILE A 27 -6.86 -17.66 10.92
CA ILE A 27 -8.25 -18.15 10.78
C ILE A 27 -8.32 -19.66 10.58
N SER A 28 -7.25 -20.27 10.08
CA SER A 28 -7.09 -21.71 9.90
C SER A 28 -5.60 -22.08 10.05
N PRO A 29 -5.19 -23.35 9.92
CA PRO A 29 -3.79 -23.73 9.86
C PRO A 29 -2.96 -22.98 8.79
N THR A 30 -3.56 -22.69 7.63
CA THR A 30 -2.90 -22.17 6.43
C THR A 30 -3.23 -20.71 6.10
N GLU A 31 -4.38 -20.19 6.56
CA GLU A 31 -4.82 -18.84 6.23
C GLU A 31 -4.69 -17.84 7.40
N LYS A 32 -4.34 -16.60 7.04
CA LYS A 32 -4.29 -15.43 7.93
C LYS A 32 -5.04 -14.27 7.29
N VAL A 33 -5.69 -13.48 8.13
CA VAL A 33 -6.29 -12.19 7.79
C VAL A 33 -5.39 -11.08 8.30
N PHE A 34 -5.04 -10.15 7.42
CA PHE A 34 -4.24 -8.97 7.73
C PHE A 34 -5.11 -7.72 7.69
N ARG A 35 -5.04 -6.89 8.73
CA ARG A 35 -5.60 -5.53 8.70
C ARG A 35 -4.48 -4.57 8.34
N ILE A 36 -4.52 -4.08 7.11
CA ILE A 36 -3.57 -3.11 6.57
C ILE A 36 -4.23 -1.73 6.59
N VAL A 37 -3.48 -0.71 6.98
CA VAL A 37 -3.94 0.68 7.09
C VAL A 37 -2.90 1.57 6.43
N LEU A 38 -3.31 2.46 5.52
CA LEU A 38 -2.44 3.46 4.93
C LEU A 38 -1.88 4.36 6.03
N ASP A 39 -0.60 4.73 5.94
CA ASP A 39 0.04 5.57 6.95
C ASP A 39 -0.43 7.02 6.91
N ASP A 40 -0.80 7.50 5.73
CA ASP A 40 -1.42 8.79 5.52
C ASP A 40 -2.89 8.74 5.95
N GLU A 41 -3.23 9.49 7.00
CA GLU A 41 -4.58 9.51 7.57
C GLU A 41 -5.61 10.09 6.60
N GLU A 42 -5.25 11.10 5.81
CA GLU A 42 -6.15 11.71 4.85
C GLU A 42 -6.50 10.70 3.75
N LYS A 43 -5.50 10.04 3.17
CA LYS A 43 -5.70 8.98 2.18
C LYS A 43 -6.51 7.82 2.75
N GLN A 44 -6.22 7.40 3.98
CA GLN A 44 -6.96 6.33 4.65
C GLN A 44 -8.44 6.68 4.84
N ASN A 45 -8.75 7.91 5.25
CA ASN A 45 -10.11 8.39 5.47
C ASN A 45 -10.88 8.58 4.16
N ASN A 46 -10.17 8.91 3.08
CA ASN A 46 -10.74 9.11 1.75
C ASN A 46 -10.78 7.83 0.90
N PHE A 47 -10.15 6.74 1.34
CA PHE A 47 -10.14 5.48 0.62
C PHE A 47 -11.56 4.90 0.44
N ARG A 48 -11.95 4.60 -0.80
CA ARG A 48 -13.24 4.00 -1.15
C ARG A 48 -13.04 2.85 -2.12
N PHE A 49 -13.36 1.65 -1.68
CA PHE A 49 -13.36 0.46 -2.52
C PHE A 49 -14.69 0.33 -3.27
N LYS A 50 -14.62 0.05 -4.57
CA LYS A 50 -15.78 -0.30 -5.41
C LYS A 50 -15.76 -1.79 -5.77
N PRO A 51 -16.92 -2.44 -5.93
CA PRO A 51 -16.99 -3.83 -6.37
C PRO A 51 -16.21 -4.07 -7.68
N GLY A 52 -15.48 -5.19 -7.74
CA GLY A 52 -14.66 -5.56 -8.89
C GLY A 52 -13.25 -4.97 -8.90
N GLN A 53 -12.89 -4.10 -7.96
CA GLN A 53 -11.51 -3.65 -7.78
C GLN A 53 -10.69 -4.68 -6.99
N PHE A 54 -9.37 -4.61 -7.15
CA PHE A 54 -8.39 -5.29 -6.31
C PHE A 54 -7.28 -4.31 -5.97
N ILE A 55 -6.44 -4.67 -4.98
CA ILE A 55 -5.25 -3.90 -4.61
C ILE A 55 -4.01 -4.66 -5.03
N GLU A 56 -3.00 -3.93 -5.48
CA GLU A 56 -1.64 -4.45 -5.63
C GLU A 56 -0.87 -4.14 -4.35
N LEU A 57 -0.14 -5.14 -3.85
CA LEU A 57 0.61 -5.03 -2.60
C LEU A 57 2.03 -5.54 -2.84
N THR A 58 2.99 -4.63 -2.71
CA THR A 58 4.42 -4.97 -2.71
C THR A 58 4.91 -5.03 -1.27
N ILE A 59 5.60 -6.11 -0.92
CA ILE A 59 6.22 -6.32 0.40
C ILE A 59 7.64 -6.76 0.14
N PHE A 60 8.61 -6.18 0.84
CA PHE A 60 9.97 -6.68 0.80
C PHE A 60 10.06 -8.03 1.53
N GLY A 61 10.42 -9.08 0.81
CA GLY A 61 10.70 -10.40 1.36
C GLY A 61 12.19 -10.64 1.60
N LEU A 62 12.53 -11.37 2.66
CA LEU A 62 13.89 -11.93 2.81
C LEU A 62 14.06 -13.06 1.78
N GLY A 63 15.00 -12.91 0.85
CA GLY A 63 15.27 -13.88 -0.23
C GLY A 63 14.69 -13.51 -1.60
N GLU A 64 14.14 -12.31 -1.76
CA GLU A 64 13.78 -11.75 -3.07
C GLU A 64 15.03 -11.15 -3.74
N ALA A 65 15.82 -11.99 -4.40
CA ALA A 65 16.90 -11.65 -5.34
C ALA A 65 17.11 -12.80 -6.33
#